data_AF-A0A8H8C5W7-F1
#
_entry.id   AF-A0A8H8C5W7-F1
#
_cell.length_a   1.000
_cell.length_b   1.000
_cell.length_c   1.000
_cell.angle_alpha   90.00
_cell.angle_beta   90.00
_cell.angle_gamma   90.00
#
_symmetry.space_group_name_H-M   'P 1'
#
loop_
_entity.id
_entity.type
_entity.pdbx_description
1 polymer ?
#
loop_
_entity_poly.entity_id
_entity_poly.type
_entity_poly.pdbx_seq_one_letter_code
_entity_poly.pdbx_strand_id
1 'polypeptide(L)'
;MKLSLKNTFLSTLSLSLLPQSFAAIVLGSQDNYQVAWIYGQNPCDHTTGISPVNSNPCGITFKLLNGHSYKFEHCGESTFALFNGDGSFNHGCNFNPKTLSCPNGDAHQTWVC
;
A
#
# COMPACT_ATOMS: atom_id res chain seq x y z
N MET A 1 33.15 35.81 47.67
CA MET A 1 33.25 34.50 46.97
C MET A 1 31.98 34.36 46.12
N LYS A 2 32.05 34.58 44.80
CA LYS A 2 30.89 34.52 43.88
C LYS A 2 30.78 33.11 43.30
N LEU A 3 29.66 32.42 43.53
CA LEU A 3 29.32 31.18 42.82
C LEU A 3 28.85 31.54 41.41
N SER A 4 29.53 31.02 40.39
CA SER A 4 29.11 31.09 38.98
C SER A 4 28.48 29.75 38.60
N LEU A 5 27.16 29.75 38.43
CA LEU A 5 26.40 28.60 37.94
C LEU A 5 26.45 28.63 36.40
N LYS A 6 27.18 27.68 35.78
CA LYS A 6 27.19 27.52 34.33
C LYS A 6 25.94 26.72 33.93
N ASN A 7 24.98 27.40 33.33
CA ASN A 7 23.77 26.79 32.76
C ASN A 7 24.14 25.85 31.61
N THR A 8 24.05 24.54 31.85
CA THR A 8 24.13 23.52 30.80
C THR A 8 22.77 23.44 30.09
N PHE A 9 22.71 23.96 28.86
CA PHE A 9 21.55 23.77 27.97
C PHE A 9 21.53 22.32 27.48
N LEU A 10 20.59 21.51 27.98
CA LEU A 10 20.27 20.21 27.39
C LEU A 10 19.34 20.43 26.18
N SER A 11 19.86 20.23 24.97
CA SER A 11 19.02 20.13 23.77
C SER A 11 18.36 18.75 23.72
N THR A 12 17.06 18.70 24.01
CA THR A 12 16.24 17.50 23.81
C THR A 12 15.94 17.31 22.32
N LEU A 13 16.44 16.23 21.74
CA LEU A 13 16.11 15.82 20.37
C LEU A 13 14.69 15.23 20.37
N SER A 14 13.69 16.05 20.00
CA SER A 14 12.30 15.61 19.88
C SER A 14 12.15 14.77 18.62
N LEU A 15 12.22 13.44 18.74
CA LEU A 15 11.90 12.54 17.64
C LEU A 15 10.37 12.50 17.49
N SER A 16 9.81 13.39 16.67
CA SER A 16 8.40 13.35 16.33
C SER A 16 8.13 12.10 15.49
N LEU A 17 7.59 11.04 16.12
CA LEU A 17 6.96 9.93 15.40
C LEU A 17 5.74 10.50 14.67
N LEU A 18 5.90 10.80 13.39
CA LEU A 18 4.75 11.01 12.51
C LEU A 18 4.07 9.64 12.34
N PRO A 19 2.75 9.52 12.57
CA PRO A 19 2.05 8.29 12.26
C PRO A 19 2.14 8.06 10.75
N GLN A 20 2.96 7.10 10.31
CA GLN A 20 2.87 6.56 8.96
C GLN A 20 1.54 5.82 8.88
N SER A 21 0.52 6.50 8.35
CA SER A 21 -0.71 5.84 7.95
C SER A 21 -0.34 4.90 6.81
N PHE A 22 -0.27 3.61 7.11
CA PHE A 22 -0.13 2.59 6.09
C PHE A 22 -1.48 2.49 5.37
N ALA A 23 -1.52 2.97 4.12
CA ALA A 23 -2.68 2.77 3.28
C ALA A 23 -2.72 1.29 2.87
N ALA A 24 -3.75 0.59 3.30
CA ALA A 24 -4.05 -0.75 2.82
C ALA A 24 -4.30 -0.70 1.29
N ILE A 25 -3.63 -1.57 0.52
CA ILE A 25 -3.76 -1.69 -0.94
C ILE A 25 -4.47 -2.98 -1.30
N VAL A 26 -5.48 -2.85 -2.17
CA VAL A 26 -6.26 -3.97 -2.68
C VAL A 26 -5.63 -4.52 -3.95
N LEU A 27 -5.60 -5.86 -4.08
CA LEU A 27 -5.48 -6.55 -5.37
C LEU A 27 -6.86 -7.10 -5.76
N GLY A 28 -7.28 -6.78 -6.97
CA GLY A 28 -8.48 -7.35 -7.57
C GLY A 28 -8.38 -7.45 -9.08
N SER A 29 -9.52 -7.67 -9.72
CA SER A 29 -9.66 -7.63 -11.17
C SER A 29 -10.83 -6.75 -11.57
N GLN A 30 -10.70 -6.13 -12.73
CA GLN A 30 -11.77 -5.40 -13.39
C GLN A 30 -11.56 -5.59 -14.90
N ASP A 31 -12.64 -5.93 -15.60
CA ASP A 31 -12.60 -6.35 -17.00
C ASP A 31 -11.60 -7.49 -17.22
N ASN A 32 -10.59 -7.29 -18.09
CA ASN A 32 -9.56 -8.28 -18.43
C ASN A 32 -8.21 -8.02 -17.72
N TYR A 33 -8.20 -7.16 -16.69
CA TYR A 33 -6.99 -6.75 -15.99
C TYR A 33 -7.05 -7.05 -14.49
N GLN A 34 -5.90 -7.37 -13.93
CA GLN A 34 -5.63 -7.23 -12.51
C GLN A 34 -5.36 -5.76 -12.22
N VAL A 35 -6.00 -5.26 -11.17
CA VAL A 35 -5.97 -3.87 -10.80
C VAL A 35 -5.68 -3.72 -9.31
N ALA A 36 -5.09 -2.59 -8.93
CA ALA A 36 -4.92 -2.18 -7.55
C ALA A 36 -5.57 -0.84 -7.26
N TRP A 37 -6.01 -0.65 -6.02
CA TRP A 37 -6.54 0.60 -5.49
C TRP A 37 -6.30 0.69 -3.99
N ILE A 38 -6.47 1.88 -3.42
CA ILE A 38 -6.36 2.08 -1.97
C ILE A 38 -7.64 1.55 -1.31
N TYR A 39 -7.51 0.71 -0.29
CA TYR A 39 -8.61 0.15 0.46
C TYR A 39 -9.52 1.25 1.02
N GLY A 40 -10.83 1.07 0.87
CA GLY A 40 -11.84 2.07 1.22
C GLY A 40 -12.15 3.09 0.13
N GLN A 41 -11.33 3.21 -0.92
CA GLN A 41 -11.67 4.01 -2.11
C GLN A 41 -12.63 3.24 -3.04
N ASN A 42 -13.37 4.00 -3.84
CA ASN A 42 -14.22 3.44 -4.89
C ASN A 42 -13.36 2.93 -6.06
N PRO A 43 -13.32 1.60 -6.33
CA PRO A 43 -12.53 1.08 -7.44
C PRO A 43 -13.06 1.51 -8.81
N CYS A 44 -14.32 1.95 -8.92
CA CYS A 44 -14.90 2.36 -10.20
C CYS A 44 -14.20 3.58 -10.82
N ASP A 45 -13.58 4.43 -9.99
CA ASP A 45 -12.93 5.67 -10.42
C ASP A 45 -11.42 5.69 -10.12
N HIS A 46 -10.92 4.71 -9.36
CA HIS A 46 -9.60 4.78 -8.72
C HIS A 46 -8.80 3.48 -8.81
N THR A 47 -8.91 2.75 -9.90
CA THR A 47 -8.06 1.58 -10.18
C THR A 47 -6.80 1.93 -10.96
N THR A 48 -5.74 1.15 -10.72
CA THR A 48 -4.51 1.14 -11.51
C THR A 48 -4.32 -0.26 -12.07
N GLY A 49 -4.23 -0.38 -13.40
CA GLY A 49 -3.91 -1.64 -14.07
C GLY A 49 -2.50 -2.11 -13.76
N ILE A 50 -2.36 -3.41 -13.47
CA ILE A 50 -1.09 -4.05 -13.15
C ILE A 50 -0.68 -4.98 -14.30
N SER A 51 -1.56 -5.90 -14.66
CA SER A 51 -1.32 -6.95 -15.64
C SER A 51 -2.65 -7.55 -16.13
N PRO A 52 -2.67 -8.37 -17.19
CA PRO A 52 -3.87 -9.11 -17.57
C PRO A 52 -4.33 -10.10 -16.49
N VAL A 53 -5.64 -10.43 -16.44
CA VAL A 53 -6.26 -11.29 -15.40
C VAL A 53 -5.63 -12.68 -15.25
N ASN A 54 -5.05 -13.23 -16.33
CA ASN A 54 -4.44 -14.56 -16.33
C ASN A 54 -2.89 -14.53 -16.21
N SER A 55 -2.32 -13.38 -15.85
CA SER A 55 -0.87 -13.21 -15.66
C SER A 55 -0.49 -13.22 -14.18
N ASN A 56 0.79 -13.37 -13.86
CA ASN A 56 1.26 -13.17 -12.49
C ASN A 56 1.36 -11.65 -12.21
N PRO A 57 0.68 -11.09 -11.19
CA PRO A 57 0.80 -9.67 -10.87
C PRO A 57 2.05 -9.35 -10.04
N CYS A 58 2.74 -10.35 -9.49
CA CYS A 58 3.95 -10.14 -8.69
C CYS A 58 5.14 -9.70 -9.54
N GLY A 59 6.07 -8.99 -8.91
CA GLY A 59 7.27 -8.47 -9.59
C GLY A 59 7.02 -7.16 -10.35
N ILE A 60 5.77 -6.76 -10.56
CA ILE A 60 5.38 -5.58 -11.34
C ILE A 60 5.20 -4.38 -10.41
N THR A 61 5.99 -3.32 -10.63
CA THR A 61 5.82 -2.05 -9.92
C THR A 61 4.69 -1.25 -10.54
N PHE A 62 3.75 -0.79 -9.73
CA PHE A 62 2.64 0.07 -10.12
C PHE A 62 2.57 1.30 -9.21
N LYS A 63 1.99 2.40 -9.71
CA LYS A 63 1.88 3.67 -8.98
C LYS A 63 0.41 4.03 -8.76
N LEU A 64 0.03 4.29 -7.51
CA LEU A 64 -1.33 4.68 -7.15
C LEU A 64 -1.50 6.20 -7.09
N LEU A 65 -2.75 6.64 -6.99
CA LEU A 65 -3.13 8.07 -6.96
C LEU A 65 -2.57 8.83 -5.76
N ASN A 66 -2.17 8.14 -4.69
CA ASN A 66 -1.44 8.75 -3.56
C ASN A 66 0.01 9.14 -3.91
N GLY A 67 0.47 8.90 -5.14
CA GLY A 67 1.80 9.27 -5.60
C GLY A 67 2.88 8.24 -5.24
N HIS A 68 2.55 7.19 -4.51
CA HIS A 68 3.48 6.13 -4.11
C HIS A 68 3.46 4.96 -5.08
N SER A 69 4.61 4.29 -5.19
CA SER A 69 4.75 3.07 -5.97
C SER A 69 4.78 1.86 -5.05
N TYR A 70 4.25 0.75 -5.54
CA TYR A 70 4.11 -0.50 -4.82
C TYR A 70 4.37 -1.68 -5.76
N LYS A 71 4.56 -2.85 -5.17
CA LYS A 71 4.72 -4.11 -5.90
C LYS A 71 4.21 -5.25 -5.05
N PHE A 72 3.48 -6.17 -5.66
CA PHE A 72 3.11 -7.43 -5.04
C PHE A 72 4.27 -8.42 -5.14
N GLU A 73 4.50 -9.20 -4.09
CA GLU A 73 5.51 -10.26 -4.04
C GLU A 73 4.93 -11.52 -3.39
N HIS A 74 5.56 -12.67 -3.64
CA HIS A 74 5.14 -13.97 -3.09
C HIS A 74 3.74 -14.42 -3.53
N CYS A 75 3.35 -14.13 -4.78
CA CYS A 75 2.06 -14.53 -5.33
C CYS A 75 1.91 -16.06 -5.37
N GLY A 76 0.78 -16.56 -4.87
CA GLY A 76 0.51 -17.99 -4.78
C GLY A 76 1.14 -18.68 -3.57
N GLU A 77 1.86 -17.93 -2.72
CA GLU A 77 2.46 -18.42 -1.49
C GLU A 77 1.65 -17.95 -0.27
N SER A 78 1.84 -18.60 0.88
CA SER A 78 1.23 -18.18 2.16
C SER A 78 1.79 -16.85 2.68
N THR A 79 2.90 -16.39 2.12
CA THR A 79 3.62 -15.15 2.45
C THR A 79 3.30 -14.01 1.47
N PHE A 80 2.20 -14.12 0.70
CA PHE A 80 1.77 -13.09 -0.23
C PHE A 80 1.74 -11.70 0.44
N ALA A 81 2.44 -10.73 -0.14
CA ALA A 81 2.70 -9.45 0.50
C ALA A 81 2.83 -8.29 -0.49
N LEU A 82 2.63 -7.09 0.06
CA LEU A 82 2.87 -5.81 -0.59
C LEU A 82 4.22 -5.24 -0.16
N PHE A 83 4.97 -4.77 -1.14
CA PHE A 83 6.22 -4.05 -0.96
C PHE A 83 6.08 -2.62 -1.51
N ASN A 84 6.84 -1.70 -0.93
CA ASN A 84 7.00 -0.35 -1.46
C ASN A 84 7.83 -0.37 -2.74
N GLY A 85 7.77 0.71 -3.52
CA GLY A 85 8.52 0.87 -4.76
C GLY A 85 10.05 0.87 -4.58
N ASP A 86 10.54 1.13 -3.37
CA ASP A 86 11.96 1.01 -3.00
C ASP A 86 12.38 -0.42 -2.61
N GLY A 87 11.43 -1.37 -2.64
CA GLY A 87 11.65 -2.76 -2.27
C GLY A 87 11.56 -3.06 -0.78
N SER A 88 11.20 -2.09 0.08
CA SER A 88 10.95 -2.38 1.49
C SER A 88 9.63 -3.11 1.67
N PHE A 89 9.56 -4.03 2.64
CA PHE A 89 8.29 -4.65 3.03
C PHE A 89 7.29 -3.57 3.48
N ASN A 90 6.02 -3.74 3.11
CA ASN A 90 4.92 -2.89 3.55
C ASN A 90 3.96 -3.69 4.43
N HIS A 91 3.15 -4.58 3.85
CA HIS A 91 2.11 -5.35 4.56
C HIS A 91 1.96 -6.77 4.01
N GLY A 92 1.53 -7.71 4.86
CA GLY A 92 1.06 -9.02 4.42
C GLY A 92 -0.37 -8.94 3.88
N CYS A 93 -0.67 -9.71 2.85
CA CYS A 93 -1.95 -9.70 2.18
C CYS A 93 -2.89 -10.77 2.74
N ASN A 94 -4.16 -10.41 2.94
CA ASN A 94 -5.18 -11.32 3.44
C ASN A 94 -6.29 -11.52 2.40
N PHE A 95 -6.73 -12.76 2.24
CA PHE A 95 -7.81 -13.08 1.31
C PHE A 95 -9.10 -12.46 1.83
N ASN A 96 -9.70 -11.59 1.02
CA ASN A 96 -10.89 -10.84 1.41
C ASN A 96 -11.74 -10.56 0.16
N PRO A 97 -12.38 -11.58 -0.43
CA PRO A 97 -13.07 -11.41 -1.70
C PRO A 97 -14.33 -10.56 -1.54
N LYS A 98 -14.50 -9.60 -2.45
CA LYS A 98 -15.70 -8.74 -2.52
C LYS A 98 -15.93 -8.28 -3.95
N THR A 99 -17.18 -8.23 -4.39
CA THR A 99 -17.56 -7.61 -5.67
C THR A 99 -18.12 -6.22 -5.41
N LEU A 100 -17.66 -5.24 -6.19
CA LEU A 100 -18.15 -3.87 -6.19
C LEU A 100 -18.69 -3.55 -7.57
N SER A 101 -19.97 -3.19 -7.65
CA SER A 101 -20.62 -2.89 -8.92
C SER A 101 -20.18 -1.52 -9.45
N CYS A 102 -19.69 -1.50 -10.69
CA CYS A 102 -19.27 -0.28 -11.37
C CYS A 102 -20.00 -0.11 -12.70
N PRO A 103 -20.25 1.14 -13.15
CA PRO A 103 -20.93 1.39 -14.42
C PRO A 103 -20.27 0.74 -15.64
N ASN A 104 -18.95 0.52 -15.60
CA ASN A 104 -18.15 0.02 -16.71
C ASN A 104 -17.73 -1.46 -16.56
N GLY A 105 -18.27 -2.19 -15.59
CA GLY A 105 -17.86 -3.57 -15.29
C GLY A 105 -17.44 -3.74 -13.84
N ASP A 106 -17.91 -4.80 -13.20
CA ASP A 106 -17.70 -5.05 -11.78
C ASP A 106 -16.21 -5.16 -11.42
N ALA A 107 -15.83 -4.57 -10.30
CA ALA A 107 -14.52 -4.75 -9.69
C ALA A 107 -14.58 -5.91 -8.68
N HIS A 108 -13.75 -6.92 -8.89
CA HIS A 108 -13.64 -8.10 -8.04
C HIS A 108 -12.38 -8.00 -7.16
N GLN A 109 -12.53 -7.53 -5.94
CA GLN A 109 -11.50 -7.59 -4.91
C GLN A 109 -11.19 -9.04 -4.56
N THR A 110 -9.91 -9.36 -4.40
CA THR A 110 -9.45 -10.70 -4.02
C THR A 110 -8.61 -10.65 -2.73
N TRP A 111 -7.68 -9.70 -2.63
CA TRP A 111 -6.79 -9.56 -1.48
C TRP A 111 -6.75 -8.13 -0.96
N VAL A 112 -6.61 -7.98 0.35
CA VAL A 112 -6.33 -6.71 1.00
C VAL A 112 -4.98 -6.82 1.69
N CYS A 113 -4.04 -6.04 1.20
CA CYS A 113 -2.82 -5.64 1.85
C CYS A 113 -2.99 -4.15 2.19
#